data_AF-A0A7K2LZ73-F1
#
_entry.id   AF-A0A7K2LZ73-F1
#
_cell.length_a   1.000
_cell.length_b   1.000
_cell.length_c   1.000
_cell.angle_alpha   90.00
_cell.angle_beta   90.00
_cell.angle_gamma   90.00
#
_symmetry.space_group_name_H-M   'P 1'
#
loop_
_entity.id
_entity.type
_entity.pdbx_description
1 polymer ?
#
loop_
_entity_poly.entity_id
_entity_poly.type
_entity_poly.pdbx_seq_one_letter_code
_entity_poly.pdbx_strand_id
1 'polypeptide(L)'
;MLIQATLGFAQLHRLELSKASYDLLSAMMEVQRPGGEVNASQAELRARVGLSKNRTSIAMSQLVERHVVLRPEGRYRSYFIHPYFAGYASEEEMEGALREATEAIKAGDLAAPALPAPQRHLTAVPTRRSA
;
A
#
# COMPACT_ATOMS: atom_id res chain seq x y z
N MET A 1 16.88 -5.91 -14.98
CA MET A 1 17.49 -4.64 -14.48
C MET A 1 17.26 -4.51 -12.97
N LEU A 2 18.30 -4.67 -12.14
CA LEU A 2 18.23 -4.66 -10.66
C LEU A 2 17.75 -3.34 -9.99
N ILE A 3 17.68 -2.24 -10.73
CA ILE A 3 17.39 -0.89 -10.21
C ILE A 3 15.89 -0.69 -9.89
N GLN A 4 14.98 -1.47 -10.49
CA GLN A 4 13.54 -1.26 -10.29
C GLN A 4 12.96 -1.99 -9.07
N ALA A 5 13.46 -3.16 -8.71
CA ALA A 5 13.03 -3.85 -7.49
C ALA A 5 13.41 -3.07 -6.21
N THR A 6 14.54 -2.35 -6.25
CA THR A 6 14.97 -1.44 -5.17
C THR A 6 14.06 -0.21 -5.03
N LEU A 7 13.33 0.18 -6.09
CA LEU A 7 12.42 1.32 -6.05
C LEU A 7 11.15 1.04 -5.23
N GLY A 8 10.58 -0.16 -5.30
CA GLY A 8 9.37 -0.53 -4.55
C GLY A 8 9.59 -0.49 -3.03
N PHE A 9 10.68 -1.10 -2.55
CA PHE A 9 11.03 -1.08 -1.12
C PHE A 9 11.48 0.29 -0.62
N ALA A 10 12.24 1.05 -1.42
CA ALA A 10 12.61 2.41 -1.07
C ALA A 10 11.38 3.35 -0.99
N GLN A 11 10.35 3.10 -1.80
CA GLN A 11 9.09 3.83 -1.72
C GLN A 11 8.27 3.47 -0.48
N LEU A 12 8.28 2.20 -0.04
CA LEU A 12 7.57 1.78 1.17
C LEU A 12 7.92 2.60 2.40
N HIS A 13 9.22 2.91 2.59
CA HIS A 13 9.67 3.78 3.69
C HIS A 13 9.08 5.20 3.59
N ARG A 14 8.88 5.73 2.38
CA ARG A 14 8.34 7.08 2.16
C ARG A 14 6.83 7.18 2.38
N LEU A 15 6.11 6.06 2.40
CA LEU A 15 4.66 6.03 2.59
C LEU A 15 4.23 6.24 4.04
N GLU A 16 5.19 6.26 4.98
CA GLU A 16 4.99 6.44 6.42
C GLU A 16 3.83 5.57 6.94
N LEU A 17 3.87 4.29 6.59
CA LEU A 17 2.85 3.33 7.00
C LEU A 17 2.85 3.18 8.53
N SER A 18 1.66 3.13 9.12
CA SER A 18 1.54 2.76 10.52
C SER A 18 2.08 1.33 10.72
N LYS A 19 2.57 1.01 11.92
CA LYS A 19 3.01 -0.36 12.24
C LYS A 19 1.94 -1.40 11.90
N ALA A 20 0.67 -1.11 12.19
CA ALA A 20 -0.43 -2.02 11.89
C ALA A 20 -0.65 -2.23 10.38
N SER A 21 -0.49 -1.17 9.57
CA SER A 21 -0.55 -1.26 8.10
C SER A 21 0.64 -2.04 7.54
N TYR A 22 1.83 -1.84 8.09
CA TYR A 22 3.02 -2.58 7.71
C TYR A 22 2.89 -4.07 8.04
N ASP A 23 2.50 -4.40 9.29
CA ASP A 23 2.28 -5.79 9.72
C ASP A 23 1.24 -6.47 8.81
N LEU A 24 0.15 -5.77 8.47
CA LEU A 24 -0.90 -6.29 7.59
C LEU A 24 -0.41 -6.50 6.15
N LEU A 25 0.36 -5.55 5.60
CA LEU A 25 0.95 -5.68 4.28
C LEU A 25 1.94 -6.85 4.22
N SER A 26 2.77 -7.02 5.25
CA SER A 26 3.68 -8.16 5.37
C SER A 26 2.92 -9.48 5.33
N ALA A 27 1.83 -9.61 6.10
CA ALA A 27 0.99 -10.80 6.07
C ALA A 27 0.30 -11.03 4.71
N MET A 28 -0.03 -9.96 3.97
CA MET A 28 -0.55 -10.05 2.60
C MET A 28 0.53 -10.54 1.63
N MET A 29 1.77 -10.07 1.75
CA MET A 29 2.90 -10.48 0.91
C MET A 29 3.25 -11.96 1.07
N GLU A 30 3.01 -12.55 2.24
CA GLU A 30 3.22 -13.97 2.52
C GLU A 30 2.19 -14.90 1.85
N VAL A 31 0.99 -14.39 1.55
CA VAL A 31 -0.13 -15.19 1.01
C VAL A 31 -0.56 -14.78 -0.39
N GLN A 32 0.13 -13.81 -0.97
CA GLN A 32 -0.14 -13.38 -2.33
C GLN A 32 0.23 -14.47 -3.33
N ARG A 33 -0.45 -14.48 -4.46
CA ARG A 33 0.03 -15.12 -5.68
C ARG A 33 0.98 -14.17 -6.43
N PRO A 34 1.81 -14.68 -7.36
CA PRO A 34 2.52 -13.82 -8.30
C PRO A 34 1.58 -12.79 -8.93
N GLY A 35 2.00 -11.53 -8.98
CA GLY A 35 1.19 -10.41 -9.45
C GLY A 35 0.31 -9.75 -8.37
N GLY A 36 0.37 -10.20 -7.12
CA GLY A 36 -0.18 -9.46 -5.98
C GLY A 36 -1.61 -9.83 -5.56
N GLU A 37 -2.24 -10.84 -6.17
CA GLU A 37 -3.56 -11.31 -5.72
C GLU A 37 -3.46 -11.93 -4.32
N VAL A 38 -4.22 -11.40 -3.36
CA VAL A 38 -4.16 -11.85 -1.96
C VAL A 38 -5.22 -12.92 -1.72
N ASN A 39 -4.79 -14.17 -1.59
CA ASN A 39 -5.67 -15.31 -1.35
C ASN A 39 -5.93 -15.53 0.15
N ALA A 40 -6.41 -14.50 0.84
CA ALA A 40 -6.77 -14.58 2.25
C ALA A 40 -7.86 -13.55 2.59
N SER A 41 -8.79 -13.95 3.44
CA SER A 41 -9.78 -13.02 4.00
C SER A 41 -9.13 -12.06 5.01
N GLN A 42 -9.76 -10.90 5.20
CA GLN A 42 -9.31 -9.94 6.21
C GLN A 42 -9.34 -10.51 7.64
N ALA A 43 -10.19 -11.51 7.90
CA ALA A 43 -10.23 -12.19 9.21
C ALA A 43 -9.01 -13.09 9.43
N GLU A 44 -8.55 -13.79 8.38
CA GLU A 44 -7.33 -14.60 8.39
C GLU A 44 -6.09 -13.71 8.51
N LEU A 45 -5.99 -12.66 7.69
CA LEU A 45 -4.90 -11.68 7.77
C LEU A 45 -4.79 -11.08 9.18
N ARG A 46 -5.92 -10.66 9.75
CA ARG A 46 -6.00 -10.18 11.13
C ARG A 46 -5.43 -11.17 12.13
N ALA A 47 -5.81 -12.45 12.02
CA ALA A 47 -5.38 -13.49 12.95
C ALA A 47 -3.86 -13.68 12.90
N ARG A 48 -3.26 -13.61 11.70
CA ARG A 48 -1.80 -13.70 11.51
C ARG A 48 -1.05 -12.58 12.22
N VAL A 49 -1.55 -11.35 12.17
CA VAL A 49 -0.87 -10.17 12.74
C VAL A 49 -1.31 -9.83 14.16
N GLY A 50 -2.22 -10.60 14.75
CA GLY A 50 -2.71 -10.38 16.13
C GLY A 50 -3.45 -9.06 16.34
N LEU A 51 -4.02 -8.46 15.28
CA LEU A 51 -4.73 -7.18 15.39
C LEU A 51 -6.20 -7.36 15.83
N SER A 52 -6.76 -6.33 16.47
CA SER A 52 -8.21 -6.28 16.68
C SER A 52 -8.95 -6.04 15.35
N LYS A 53 -10.26 -6.37 15.30
CA LYS A 53 -11.08 -6.13 14.10
C LYS A 53 -11.05 -4.66 13.66
N ASN A 54 -11.21 -3.72 14.60
CA ASN A 54 -11.22 -2.29 14.31
C ASN A 54 -9.86 -1.82 13.78
N ARG A 55 -8.76 -2.19 14.46
CA ARG A 55 -7.40 -1.84 14.00
C ARG A 55 -7.08 -2.40 12.62
N THR A 56 -7.52 -3.63 12.33
CA THR A 56 -7.36 -4.23 11.00
C THR A 56 -8.14 -3.45 9.95
N SER A 57 -9.37 -3.01 10.25
CA SER A 57 -10.16 -2.22 9.31
C SER A 57 -9.47 -0.89 9.00
N ILE A 58 -8.99 -0.18 10.02
CA ILE A 58 -8.27 1.09 9.86
C ILE A 58 -6.98 0.88 9.06
N ALA A 59 -6.18 -0.14 9.41
CA ALA A 59 -4.95 -0.44 8.71
C ALA A 59 -5.18 -0.77 7.23
N MET A 60 -6.22 -1.55 6.92
CA MET A 60 -6.60 -1.89 5.55
C MET A 60 -7.07 -0.65 4.78
N SER A 61 -7.94 0.18 5.37
CA SER A 61 -8.35 1.45 4.75
C SER A 61 -7.14 2.33 4.44
N GLN A 62 -6.19 2.45 5.36
CA GLN A 62 -4.96 3.23 5.14
C GLN A 62 -4.09 2.70 4.00
N LEU A 63 -4.04 1.38 3.78
CA LEU A 63 -3.31 0.78 2.65
C LEU A 63 -4.04 1.04 1.32
N VAL A 64 -5.37 1.01 1.33
CA VAL A 64 -6.21 1.27 0.15
C VAL A 64 -6.18 2.75 -0.23
N GLU A 65 -6.33 3.65 0.73
CA GLU A 65 -6.24 5.10 0.56
C GLU A 65 -4.87 5.53 0.00
N ARG A 66 -3.80 4.80 0.34
CA ARG A 66 -2.46 5.04 -0.20
C ARG A 66 -2.17 4.33 -1.52
N HIS A 67 -3.13 3.61 -2.08
CA HIS A 67 -2.96 2.78 -3.28
C HIS A 67 -1.80 1.77 -3.19
N VAL A 68 -1.49 1.30 -1.98
CA VAL A 68 -0.55 0.19 -1.74
C VAL A 68 -1.26 -1.14 -1.94
N VAL A 69 -2.52 -1.17 -1.53
CA VAL A 69 -3.45 -2.26 -1.77
C VAL A 69 -4.59 -1.72 -2.62
N LEU A 70 -4.95 -2.46 -3.65
CA LEU A 70 -6.05 -2.17 -4.55
C LEU A 70 -7.24 -3.03 -4.14
N ARG A 71 -8.42 -2.42 -4.13
CA ARG A 71 -9.70 -3.11 -3.96
C ARG A 71 -10.47 -2.96 -5.28
N PRO A 72 -10.65 -4.03 -6.05
CA PRO A 72 -11.44 -3.97 -7.27
C PRO A 72 -12.89 -3.58 -6.95
N GLU A 73 -13.47 -2.74 -7.78
CA GLU A 73 -14.90 -2.42 -7.68
C GLU A 73 -15.74 -3.66 -7.95
N GLY A 74 -16.85 -3.82 -7.21
CA GLY A 74 -17.79 -4.93 -7.39
C GLY A 74 -17.32 -6.32 -6.93
N ARG A 75 -16.02 -6.53 -6.63
CA ARG A 75 -15.53 -7.78 -6.05
C ARG A 75 -15.38 -7.67 -4.55
N TYR A 76 -16.38 -8.20 -3.83
CA TYR A 76 -16.39 -8.21 -2.38
C TYR A 76 -15.20 -9.04 -1.84
N ARG A 77 -14.33 -8.39 -1.05
CA ARG A 77 -13.21 -8.98 -0.28
C ARG A 77 -11.99 -9.50 -1.06
N SER A 78 -11.86 -9.24 -2.35
CA SER A 78 -10.59 -9.47 -3.05
C SER A 78 -9.68 -8.24 -2.88
N TYR A 79 -8.44 -8.46 -2.47
CA TYR A 79 -7.41 -7.42 -2.42
C TYR A 79 -6.28 -7.78 -3.36
N PHE A 80 -5.69 -6.77 -3.99
CA PHE A 80 -4.48 -6.90 -4.77
C PHE A 80 -3.41 -6.00 -4.17
N ILE A 81 -2.18 -6.47 -4.03
CA ILE A 81 -1.05 -5.61 -3.75
C ILE A 81 -0.72 -4.86 -5.04
N HIS A 82 -0.50 -3.54 -4.94
CA HIS A 82 -0.14 -2.73 -6.10
C HIS A 82 1.13 -3.29 -6.78
N PRO A 83 1.23 -3.32 -8.12
CA PRO A 83 2.35 -3.95 -8.83
C PRO A 83 3.75 -3.54 -8.34
N TYR A 84 3.93 -2.28 -7.95
CA TYR A 84 5.18 -1.77 -7.38
C TYR A 84 5.62 -2.43 -6.05
N PHE A 85 4.73 -3.15 -5.36
CA PHE A 85 4.99 -3.81 -4.08
C PHE A 85 4.67 -5.32 -4.10
N ALA A 86 4.15 -5.84 -5.21
CA ALA A 86 3.76 -7.23 -5.34
C ALA A 86 4.98 -8.15 -5.49
N GLY A 87 4.79 -9.44 -5.20
CA GLY A 87 5.74 -10.50 -5.51
C GLY A 87 5.49 -11.08 -6.90
N TYR A 88 6.55 -11.57 -7.54
CA TYR A 88 6.54 -12.13 -8.89
C TYR A 88 7.30 -13.44 -8.94
N ALA A 89 6.95 -14.35 -9.86
CA ALA A 89 7.63 -15.63 -9.99
C ALA A 89 8.97 -15.50 -10.73
N SER A 90 9.11 -14.50 -11.60
CA SER A 90 10.36 -14.21 -12.30
C SER A 90 10.62 -12.70 -12.48
N GLU A 91 11.85 -12.36 -12.87
CA GLU A 91 12.23 -10.98 -13.20
C GLU A 91 11.46 -10.48 -14.44
N GLU A 92 11.21 -11.33 -15.43
CA GLU A 92 10.46 -10.98 -16.65
C GLU A 92 9.00 -10.65 -16.34
N GLU A 93 8.35 -11.43 -15.47
CA GLU A 93 6.99 -11.13 -15.00
C GLU A 93 6.93 -9.79 -14.26
N MET A 94 7.92 -9.55 -13.39
CA MET A 94 8.04 -8.29 -12.67
C MET A 94 8.22 -7.11 -13.64
N GLU A 95 9.18 -7.18 -14.56
CA GLU A 95 9.43 -6.10 -15.53
C GLU A 95 8.21 -5.82 -16.42
N GLY A 96 7.51 -6.87 -16.85
CA GLY A 96 6.25 -6.74 -17.60
C GLY A 96 5.17 -6.02 -16.79
N ALA A 97 4.90 -6.48 -15.58
CA ALA A 97 3.88 -5.89 -14.71
C ALA A 97 4.21 -4.45 -14.29
N LEU A 98 5.48 -4.12 -14.06
CA LEU A 98 5.92 -2.76 -13.75
C LEU A 98 5.72 -1.82 -14.94
N ARG A 99 5.96 -2.30 -16.17
CA ARG A 99 5.73 -1.53 -17.39
C ARG A 99 4.24 -1.26 -17.59
N GLU A 100 3.42 -2.31 -17.50
CA GLU A 100 1.96 -2.19 -17.61
C GLU A 100 1.38 -1.25 -16.55
N ALA A 101 1.82 -1.37 -15.29
CA ALA A 101 1.40 -0.48 -14.21
C ALA A 101 1.79 0.98 -14.49
N THR A 102 2.99 1.20 -15.03
CA THR A 102 3.45 2.54 -15.41
C THR A 102 2.56 3.14 -16.50
N GLU A 103 2.18 2.35 -17.51
CA GLU A 103 1.30 2.77 -18.59
C GLU A 103 -0.12 3.05 -18.10
N ALA A 104 -0.68 2.16 -17.26
CA ALA A 104 -1.98 2.34 -16.64
C ALA A 104 -2.05 3.59 -15.75
N ILE A 105 -0.98 3.89 -15.01
CA ILE A 105 -0.88 5.13 -14.21
C ILE A 105 -0.88 6.36 -15.12
N LYS A 106 -0.16 6.33 -16.24
CA LYS A 106 -0.15 7.43 -17.21
C LYS A 106 -1.51 7.62 -17.88
N ALA A 107 -2.22 6.54 -18.15
CA ALA A 107 -3.56 6.55 -18.72
C ALA A 107 -4.64 7.00 -17.72
N GLY A 108 -4.35 6.92 -16.42
CA GLY A 108 -5.31 7.21 -15.34
C GLY A 108 -6.15 6.00 -14.93
N ASP A 109 -5.86 4.81 -15.46
CA ASP A 109 -6.56 3.55 -15.17
C ASP A 109 -6.11 2.92 -13.84
N LEU A 110 -4.92 3.29 -13.35
CA LEU A 110 -4.37 2.85 -12.07
C LEU A 110 -3.88 4.05 -11.26
N ALA A 111 -4.29 4.15 -10.00
CA ALA A 111 -3.79 5.19 -9.12
C ALA A 111 -2.38 4.86 -8.61
N ALA A 112 -1.46 5.82 -8.72
CA ALA A 112 -0.11 5.68 -8.20
C ALA A 112 -0.09 5.65 -6.65
N PRO A 113 0.87 4.96 -6.01
CA PRO A 113 1.02 4.99 -4.57
C PRO A 113 1.16 6.41 -4.02
N ALA A 114 0.31 6.76 -3.07
CA ALA A 114 0.21 8.11 -2.54
C ALA A 114 1.09 8.30 -1.31
N LEU A 115 1.97 9.30 -1.37
CA LEU A 115 2.74 9.77 -0.21
C LEU A 115 1.82 10.49 0.78
N PRO A 116 2.12 10.46 2.09
CA PRO A 116 1.40 11.26 3.07
C PRO A 116 1.48 12.74 2.67
N ALA A 117 0.36 13.44 2.78
CA ALA A 117 0.35 14.89 2.60
C ALA A 117 1.32 15.51 3.63
N PRO A 118 2.19 16.45 3.23
CA PRO A 118 3.08 17.11 4.17
C PRO A 118 2.23 17.74 5.28
N GLN A 119 2.47 17.33 6.52
CA GLN A 119 1.84 17.96 7.68
C GLN A 119 2.31 19.41 7.68
N ARG A 120 1.43 20.33 7.27
CA ARG A 120 1.66 21.76 7.51
C ARG A 120 1.74 21.91 9.01
N HIS A 121 2.95 21.99 9.56
CA HIS A 121 3.15 22.42 10.94
C HIS A 121 2.35 23.71 11.10
N LEU A 122 1.28 23.63 11.90
CA LEU A 122 0.43 24.77 12.20
C LEU A 122 1.37 25.87 12.69
N THR A 123 1.48 26.92 11.89
CA THR A 123 2.17 28.16 12.22
C THR A 123 1.79 28.56 13.64
N ALA A 124 2.81 28.77 14.47
CA ALA A 124 2.69 29.14 15.87
C ALA A 124 1.59 30.19 16.07
N VAL A 125 0.72 29.94 17.05
CA VAL A 125 -0.28 30.90 17.53
C VAL A 125 0.43 32.22 17.83
N PRO A 126 0.04 33.37 17.23
CA PRO A 126 0.65 34.64 17.57
C PRO A 126 0.32 34.94 19.03
N THR A 127 1.34 35.05 19.87
CA THR A 127 1.21 35.51 21.25
C THR A 127 0.52 36.86 21.25
N ARG A 128 -0.70 36.95 21.82
CA ARG A 128 -1.34 38.24 22.10
C ARG A 128 -0.38 39.08 22.95
N ARG A 129 0.04 40.23 22.42
CA ARG A 129 0.59 41.30 23.26
C ARG A 129 -0.55 41.85 24.11
N SER A 130 -0.51 41.58 25.40
CA SER A 130 -1.27 42.34 26.39
C SER A 130 -0.70 43.75 26.41
N ALA A 131 -1.58 44.75 26.24
CA ALA A 131 -1.29 46.16 26.48
C ALA A 131 -1.47 46.48 27.97
#